data_AF-A0A920CLY6-F1
#
_entry.id   AF-A0A920CLY6-F1
#
_cell.length_a   1.000
_cell.length_b   1.000
_cell.length_c   1.000
_cell.angle_alpha   90.00
_cell.angle_beta   90.00
_cell.angle_gamma   90.00
#
_symmetry.space_group_name_H-M   'P 1'
#
loop_
_entity.id
_entity.type
_entity.pdbx_description
1 polymer ?
#
loop_
_entity_poly.entity_id
_entity_poly.type
_entity_poly.pdbx_seq_one_letter_code
_entity_poly.pdbx_strand_id
1 'polypeptide(L)'
;MSEMITDVNSAQETLDTVSAADSAAQATPQALLEQLLKPEIQNSLTTLIEQLPKLTEMMSTLAQSYDFVKTLANDATFKSDMVGAIAEIGGPVKESAKAIAANVIEAKDRAEASQETIGVFGLLKLLKDPEAQRLFRFVQAYLQVSGEKRGQ
;
A
#
# COMPACT_ATOMS: atom_id res chain seq x y z
N MET A 1 -67.28 27.83 -14.05
CA MET A 1 -65.93 28.28 -14.42
C MET A 1 -65.10 28.28 -13.15
N SER A 2 -64.27 27.25 -12.93
CA SER A 2 -63.23 27.18 -11.90
C SER A 2 -62.21 26.13 -12.31
N GLU A 3 -60.93 26.44 -12.03
CA GLU A 3 -59.68 25.82 -12.46
C GLU A 3 -59.51 24.33 -12.11
N MET A 4 -58.75 23.62 -12.94
CA MET A 4 -57.97 22.45 -12.53
C MET A 4 -56.74 22.28 -13.44
N ILE A 5 -55.60 22.75 -12.93
CA ILE A 5 -54.30 22.06 -12.84
C ILE A 5 -54.06 20.97 -13.89
N THR A 6 -53.12 21.18 -14.82
CA THR A 6 -52.08 20.20 -15.19
C THR A 6 -51.04 20.91 -16.05
N ASP A 7 -49.84 21.18 -15.52
CA ASP A 7 -48.57 21.03 -16.27
C ASP A 7 -47.39 21.44 -15.38
N VAL A 8 -46.81 20.50 -14.64
CA VAL A 8 -45.37 20.50 -14.24
C VAL A 8 -44.99 19.06 -13.85
N ASN A 9 -44.94 18.11 -14.77
CA ASN A 9 -44.42 16.76 -14.48
C ASN A 9 -43.45 16.26 -15.56
N SER A 10 -42.37 17.01 -15.81
CA SER A 10 -41.34 16.58 -16.76
C SER A 10 -39.91 17.03 -16.42
N ALA A 11 -39.56 17.20 -15.13
CA ALA A 11 -38.23 17.69 -14.76
C ALA A 11 -37.51 16.95 -13.63
N GLN A 12 -37.93 15.75 -13.24
CA GLN A 12 -37.25 15.00 -12.17
C GLN A 12 -37.07 13.52 -12.54
N GLU A 13 -36.18 13.24 -13.49
CA GLU A 13 -35.69 11.88 -13.72
C GLU A 13 -34.28 11.88 -14.35
N THR A 14 -33.27 12.43 -13.66
CA THR A 14 -31.86 12.26 -14.09
C THR A 14 -30.81 12.24 -12.96
N LEU A 15 -31.15 11.91 -11.69
CA LEU A 15 -30.16 12.04 -10.59
C LEU A 15 -30.06 10.85 -9.61
N ASP A 16 -30.50 9.65 -9.97
CA ASP A 16 -30.48 8.48 -9.06
C ASP A 16 -29.27 7.51 -9.21
N THR A 17 -28.14 7.93 -9.79
CA THR A 17 -26.97 7.02 -10.00
C THR A 17 -25.68 7.41 -9.27
N VAL A 18 -25.73 8.27 -8.25
CA VAL A 18 -24.55 8.57 -7.42
C VAL A 18 -24.92 8.65 -5.94
N SER A 19 -25.33 7.53 -5.34
CA SER A 19 -25.57 7.50 -3.88
C SER A 19 -25.11 6.22 -3.18
N ALA A 20 -24.14 5.51 -3.76
CA ALA A 20 -23.58 4.28 -3.17
C ALA A 20 -22.23 4.47 -2.42
N ALA A 21 -21.66 5.68 -2.40
CA ALA A 21 -20.32 5.90 -1.82
C ALA A 21 -20.32 6.76 -0.53
N ASP A 22 -21.44 7.38 -0.16
CA ASP A 22 -21.48 8.33 0.98
C ASP A 22 -22.05 7.73 2.29
N SER A 23 -22.46 6.46 2.27
CA SER A 23 -23.11 5.81 3.42
C SER A 23 -22.16 5.23 4.47
N ALA A 24 -20.84 5.35 4.29
CA ALA A 24 -19.87 4.84 5.28
C ALA A 24 -19.58 5.82 6.43
N ALA A 25 -19.89 7.12 6.27
CA ALA A 25 -19.52 8.15 7.24
C ALA A 25 -20.61 8.50 8.28
N GLN A 26 -21.83 7.97 8.12
CA GLN A 26 -22.94 8.15 9.08
C GLN A 26 -23.58 6.80 9.44
N ALA A 27 -22.75 5.84 9.85
CA ALA A 27 -23.26 4.57 10.36
C ALA A 27 -23.83 4.79 11.78
N THR A 28 -25.13 5.11 11.88
CA THR A 28 -25.82 5.12 13.17
C THR A 28 -25.72 3.72 13.80
N PRO A 29 -25.70 3.61 15.15
CA PRO A 29 -25.64 2.31 15.82
C PRO A 29 -26.73 1.35 15.33
N GLN A 30 -27.92 1.86 14.97
CA GLN A 30 -28.99 1.06 14.40
C GLN A 30 -28.66 0.54 12.99
N ALA A 31 -28.05 1.35 12.12
CA ALA A 31 -27.65 0.93 10.78
C ALA A 31 -26.52 -0.12 10.80
N LEU A 32 -25.60 -0.01 11.76
CA LEU A 32 -24.58 -1.04 12.00
C LEU A 32 -25.20 -2.36 12.48
N LEU A 33 -26.21 -2.30 13.35
CA LEU A 33 -26.92 -3.50 13.82
C LEU A 33 -27.69 -4.18 12.69
N GLU A 34 -28.36 -3.42 11.82
CA GLU A 34 -29.00 -3.97 10.62
C GLU A 34 -27.98 -4.61 9.66
N GLN A 35 -26.79 -4.02 9.55
CA GLN A 35 -25.72 -4.58 8.72
C GLN A 35 -25.12 -5.85 9.34
N LEU A 36 -24.97 -5.92 10.66
CA LEU A 36 -24.55 -7.11 11.39
C LEU A 36 -25.60 -8.24 11.37
N LEU A 37 -26.88 -7.91 11.21
CA LEU A 37 -27.96 -8.88 11.05
C LEU A 37 -28.00 -9.53 9.66
N LYS A 38 -27.27 -8.99 8.68
CA LYS A 38 -27.18 -9.60 7.36
C LYS A 38 -26.44 -10.96 7.45
N PRO A 39 -26.98 -12.02 6.82
CA PRO A 39 -26.39 -13.36 6.89
C PRO A 39 -24.96 -13.42 6.34
N GLU A 40 -24.62 -12.53 5.40
CA GLU A 40 -23.25 -12.43 4.87
C GLU A 40 -22.23 -11.91 5.89
N ILE A 41 -22.63 -10.94 6.72
CA ILE A 41 -21.76 -10.38 7.77
C ILE A 41 -21.63 -11.38 8.92
N GLN A 42 -22.69 -12.10 9.27
CA GLN A 42 -22.62 -13.19 10.26
C GLN A 42 -21.73 -14.33 9.79
N ASN A 43 -21.85 -14.76 8.53
CA ASN A 43 -20.95 -15.76 7.95
C ASN A 43 -19.50 -15.28 7.93
N SER A 44 -19.26 -14.02 7.55
CA SER A 44 -17.91 -13.42 7.55
C SER A 44 -17.33 -13.33 8.95
N LEU A 45 -18.13 -12.97 9.96
CA LEU A 45 -17.72 -12.94 11.37
C LEU A 45 -17.43 -14.36 11.90
N THR A 46 -18.27 -15.34 11.58
CA THR A 46 -18.03 -16.76 11.91
C THR A 46 -16.74 -17.27 11.25
N THR A 47 -16.56 -17.02 9.95
CA THR A 47 -15.34 -17.39 9.23
C THR A 47 -14.12 -16.67 9.82
N LEU A 48 -14.25 -15.40 10.21
CA LEU A 48 -13.14 -14.66 10.83
C LEU A 48 -12.75 -15.28 12.17
N ILE A 49 -13.73 -15.68 12.99
CA ILE A 49 -13.52 -16.40 14.26
C ILE A 49 -12.86 -17.77 14.02
N GLU A 50 -13.34 -18.54 13.04
CA GLU A 50 -12.75 -19.82 12.65
C GLU A 50 -11.32 -19.68 12.10
N GLN A 51 -11.01 -18.54 11.48
CA GLN A 51 -9.70 -18.22 10.91
C GLN A 51 -8.75 -17.50 11.88
N LEU A 52 -9.22 -17.09 13.07
CA LEU A 52 -8.36 -16.52 14.12
C LEU A 52 -7.12 -17.37 14.42
N PRO A 53 -7.21 -18.72 14.55
CA PRO A 53 -6.03 -19.55 14.79
C PRO A 53 -4.96 -19.38 13.70
N LYS A 54 -5.38 -19.23 12.45
CA LYS A 54 -4.48 -19.05 11.31
C LYS A 54 -3.80 -17.66 11.33
N LEU A 55 -4.53 -16.62 11.75
CA LEU A 55 -3.94 -15.30 11.97
C LEU A 55 -2.94 -15.31 13.14
N THR A 56 -3.24 -16.05 14.21
CA THR A 56 -2.31 -16.26 15.34
C THR A 56 -1.05 -17.00 14.89
N GLU A 57 -1.18 -18.01 14.03
CA GLU A 57 -0.05 -18.76 13.46
C GLU A 57 0.83 -17.89 12.54
N MET A 58 0.21 -17.05 11.70
CA MET A 58 0.93 -16.06 10.89
C MET A 58 1.67 -15.04 11.76
N MET A 59 1.04 -14.57 12.84
CA MET A 59 1.69 -13.65 13.77
C MET A 59 2.83 -14.34 14.53
N SER A 60 2.68 -15.62 14.88
CA SER A 60 3.72 -16.42 15.54
C SER A 60 4.92 -16.66 14.63
N THR A 61 4.69 -17.04 13.36
CA THR A 61 5.76 -17.18 12.36
C THR A 61 6.47 -15.86 12.10
N LEU A 62 5.72 -14.75 12.02
CA LEU A 62 6.29 -13.42 11.89
C LEU A 62 7.14 -13.04 13.11
N ALA A 63 6.65 -13.32 14.32
CA ALA A 63 7.40 -13.11 15.57
C ALA A 63 8.69 -13.94 15.61
N GLN A 64 8.65 -15.21 15.19
CA GLN A 64 9.84 -16.06 15.08
C GLN A 64 10.85 -15.51 14.07
N SER A 65 10.39 -15.00 12.92
CA SER A 65 11.28 -14.34 11.97
C SER A 65 11.86 -13.02 12.50
N TYR A 66 11.11 -12.27 13.32
CA TYR A 66 11.65 -11.11 14.03
C TYR A 66 12.75 -11.51 15.02
N ASP A 67 12.53 -12.56 15.81
CA ASP A 67 13.52 -13.07 16.75
C ASP A 67 14.75 -13.64 16.02
N PHE A 68 14.57 -14.28 14.87
CA PHE A 68 15.65 -14.73 14.01
C PHE A 68 16.51 -13.56 13.49
N VAL A 69 15.88 -12.52 12.92
CA VAL A 69 16.59 -11.31 12.47
C VAL A 69 17.26 -10.60 13.63
N LYS A 70 16.60 -10.50 14.78
CA LYS A 70 17.17 -9.90 15.99
C LYS A 70 18.37 -10.69 16.52
N THR A 71 18.33 -12.01 16.46
CA THR A 71 19.42 -12.89 16.91
C THR A 71 20.61 -12.77 15.97
N LEU A 72 20.38 -12.87 14.65
CA LEU A 72 21.42 -12.69 13.64
C LEU A 72 22.01 -11.28 13.64
N ALA A 73 21.18 -10.25 13.82
CA ALA A 73 21.65 -8.87 13.88
C ALA A 73 22.41 -8.55 15.17
N ASN A 74 22.21 -9.27 16.27
CA ASN A 74 22.98 -9.04 17.49
C ASN A 74 24.27 -9.87 17.57
N ASP A 75 24.45 -10.83 16.66
CA ASP A 75 25.71 -11.56 16.55
C ASP A 75 26.78 -10.70 15.85
N ALA A 76 27.80 -10.32 16.62
CA ALA A 76 28.94 -9.54 16.12
C ALA A 76 29.77 -10.29 15.08
N THR A 77 29.80 -11.63 15.17
CA THR A 77 30.54 -12.51 14.25
C THR A 77 29.82 -12.57 12.91
N PHE A 78 28.51 -12.84 12.92
CA PHE A 78 27.69 -12.84 11.71
C PHE A 78 27.72 -11.49 10.97
N LYS A 79 27.65 -10.35 11.68
CA LYS A 79 27.79 -9.02 11.07
C LYS A 79 29.13 -8.82 10.38
N SER A 80 30.22 -9.19 11.06
CA SER A 80 31.59 -9.07 10.51
C SER A 80 31.77 -9.96 9.30
N ASP A 81 31.30 -11.21 9.37
CA ASP A 81 31.44 -12.21 8.32
C ASP A 81 30.57 -11.91 7.10
N MET A 82 29.35 -11.40 7.31
CA MET A 82 28.47 -10.95 6.23
C MET A 82 29.02 -9.71 5.52
N VAL A 83 29.57 -8.74 6.27
CA VAL A 83 30.22 -7.57 5.67
C VAL A 83 31.49 -7.96 4.91
N GLY A 84 32.27 -8.89 5.45
CA GLY A 84 33.45 -9.46 4.80
C GLY A 84 33.11 -10.17 3.49
N ALA A 85 32.12 -11.08 3.52
CA ALA A 85 31.68 -11.84 2.35
C ALA A 85 31.10 -10.95 1.25
N ILE A 86 30.35 -9.90 1.60
CA ILE A 86 29.83 -8.93 0.61
C ILE A 86 30.95 -8.03 0.08
N ALA A 87 31.91 -7.65 0.93
CA ALA A 87 33.07 -6.84 0.52
C ALA A 87 34.07 -7.60 -0.36
N GLU A 88 34.16 -8.93 -0.24
CA GLU A 88 34.98 -9.77 -1.13
C GLU A 88 34.37 -9.94 -2.52
N ILE A 89 33.03 -9.87 -2.64
CA ILE A 89 32.32 -10.00 -3.91
C ILE A 89 32.15 -8.65 -4.63
N GLY A 90 32.21 -7.52 -3.92
CA GLY A 90 32.04 -6.18 -4.48
C GLY A 90 33.30 -5.31 -4.36
N GLY A 91 33.82 -4.82 -5.50
CA GLY A 91 34.96 -3.90 -5.61
C GLY A 91 34.82 -2.55 -4.86
N PRO A 92 34.95 -1.36 -5.48
CA PRO A 92 35.02 -0.07 -4.76
C PRO A 92 33.66 0.40 -4.22
N VAL A 93 33.01 -0.40 -3.39
CA VAL A 93 31.67 -0.13 -2.85
C VAL A 93 31.73 0.82 -1.65
N LYS A 94 32.87 0.94 -0.95
CA LYS A 94 33.01 1.86 0.20
C LYS A 94 32.84 3.33 -0.19
N GLU A 95 33.45 3.75 -1.30
CA GLU A 95 33.35 5.11 -1.82
C GLU A 95 31.92 5.41 -2.32
N SER A 96 31.35 4.49 -3.11
CA SER A 96 29.96 4.59 -3.60
C SER A 96 28.94 4.56 -2.46
N ALA A 97 29.15 3.75 -1.42
CA ALA A 97 28.28 3.68 -0.25
C ALA A 97 28.32 4.99 0.55
N LYS A 98 29.49 5.63 0.68
CA LYS A 98 29.62 6.94 1.33
C LYS A 98 28.85 8.03 0.57
N ALA A 99 28.95 8.04 -0.75
CA ALA A 99 28.21 8.98 -1.60
C ALA A 99 26.69 8.74 -1.51
N ILE A 100 26.25 7.47 -1.55
CA ILE A 100 24.83 7.12 -1.40
C ILE A 100 24.31 7.53 -0.01
N ALA A 101 25.07 7.24 1.06
CA ALA A 101 24.69 7.63 2.41
C ALA A 101 24.59 9.16 2.56
N ALA A 102 25.53 9.93 2.01
CA ALA A 102 25.48 11.39 2.02
C ALA A 102 24.27 11.93 1.26
N ASN A 103 23.97 11.39 0.07
CA ASN A 103 22.80 11.78 -0.73
C ASN A 103 21.48 11.44 -0.02
N VAL A 104 21.42 10.30 0.67
CA VAL A 104 20.24 9.88 1.45
C VAL A 104 20.03 10.77 2.68
N ILE A 105 21.11 11.14 3.39
CA ILE A 105 21.03 12.04 4.54
C ILE A 105 20.55 13.43 4.09
N GLU A 106 21.14 13.99 3.03
CA GLU A 106 20.71 15.29 2.50
C GLU A 106 19.26 15.24 1.99
N ALA A 107 18.86 14.15 1.31
CA ALA A 107 17.49 13.97 0.85
C ALA A 107 16.50 13.86 2.02
N LYS A 108 16.86 13.15 3.10
CA LYS A 108 16.07 13.07 4.34
C LYS A 108 15.94 14.44 4.98
N ASP A 109 17.04 15.15 5.18
CA ASP A 109 17.04 16.47 5.84
C ASP A 109 16.22 17.49 5.01
N ARG A 110 16.28 17.41 3.67
CA ARG A 110 15.46 18.24 2.77
C ARG A 110 13.98 17.85 2.78
N ALA A 111 13.67 16.56 2.92
CA ALA A 111 12.30 16.07 3.04
C ALA A 111 11.67 16.46 4.38
N GLU A 112 12.43 16.42 5.48
CA GLU A 112 11.96 16.82 6.82
C GLU A 112 11.83 18.35 6.96
N ALA A 113 12.68 19.12 6.28
CA ALA A 113 12.56 20.58 6.23
C ALA A 113 11.37 21.06 5.38
N SER A 114 10.80 20.19 4.53
CA SER A 114 9.66 20.53 3.68
C SER A 114 8.34 20.08 4.32
N GLN A 115 7.46 21.04 4.63
CA GLN A 115 6.07 20.76 5.04
C GLN A 115 5.11 20.63 3.83
N GLU A 116 5.65 20.41 2.63
CA GLU A 116 4.84 20.36 1.41
C GLU A 116 4.04 19.05 1.35
N THR A 117 2.74 19.12 1.67
CA THR A 117 1.81 18.01 1.49
C THR A 117 1.73 17.65 0.00
N ILE A 118 2.22 16.46 -0.36
CA ILE A 118 2.17 15.97 -1.74
C ILE A 118 0.71 15.75 -2.13
N GLY A 119 0.12 16.72 -2.83
CA GLY A 119 -1.23 16.60 -3.40
C GLY A 119 -1.27 15.65 -4.60
N VAL A 120 -2.47 15.36 -5.12
CA VAL A 120 -2.68 14.49 -6.29
C VAL A 120 -1.86 14.96 -7.51
N PHE A 121 -1.75 16.28 -7.71
CA PHE A 121 -0.89 16.85 -8.76
C PHE A 121 0.61 16.67 -8.50
N GLY A 122 1.04 16.68 -7.22
CA GLY A 122 2.40 16.36 -6.84
C GLY A 122 2.75 14.89 -7.13
N LEU A 123 1.83 13.97 -6.84
CA LEU A 123 1.97 12.55 -7.19
C LEU A 123 2.02 12.34 -8.71
N LEU A 124 1.18 13.04 -9.48
CA LEU A 124 1.24 13.01 -10.95
C LEU A 124 2.57 13.56 -11.49
N LYS A 125 3.12 14.59 -10.84
CA LYS A 125 4.43 15.15 -11.21
C LYS A 125 5.56 14.19 -10.88
N LEU A 126 5.50 13.51 -9.74
CA LEU A 126 6.45 12.47 -9.33
C LEU A 126 6.42 11.27 -10.27
N LEU A 127 5.22 10.84 -10.69
CA LEU A 127 5.05 9.77 -11.68
C LEU A 127 5.67 10.15 -13.03
N LYS A 128 5.68 11.44 -13.35
CA LYS A 128 6.30 12.00 -14.56
C LYS A 128 7.80 12.26 -14.40
N ASP A 129 8.39 12.06 -13.22
CA ASP A 129 9.82 12.24 -13.02
C ASP A 129 10.62 11.26 -13.90
N PRO A 130 11.71 11.71 -14.59
CA PRO A 130 12.52 10.84 -15.44
C PRO A 130 13.12 9.63 -14.71
N GLU A 131 13.46 9.73 -13.42
CA GLU A 131 13.99 8.60 -12.65
C GLU A 131 12.90 7.57 -12.34
N ALA A 132 11.70 8.03 -11.97
CA ALA A 132 10.54 7.15 -11.81
C ALA A 132 10.19 6.46 -13.13
N GLN A 133 10.20 7.18 -14.25
CA GLN A 133 9.99 6.61 -15.59
C GLN A 133 11.02 5.55 -15.96
N ARG A 134 12.30 5.76 -15.62
CA ARG A 134 13.35 4.75 -15.84
C ARG A 134 13.07 3.48 -15.05
N LEU A 135 12.63 3.59 -13.79
CA LEU A 135 12.23 2.45 -12.97
C LEU A 135 11.05 1.69 -13.60
N PHE A 136 10.00 2.38 -14.03
CA PHE A 136 8.86 1.72 -14.69
C PHE A 136 9.27 1.00 -15.97
N ARG A 137 10.15 1.60 -16.78
CA ARG A 137 10.70 0.95 -17.98
C ARG A 137 11.53 -0.28 -17.66
N PHE A 138 12.31 -0.24 -16.58
CA PHE A 138 13.03 -1.42 -16.09
C PHE A 138 12.07 -2.53 -15.66
N VAL A 139 11.06 -2.21 -14.84
CA VAL A 139 10.06 -3.20 -14.39
C VAL A 139 9.34 -3.83 -15.58
N GLN A 140 8.97 -3.02 -16.58
CA GLN A 140 8.37 -3.52 -17.82
C GLN A 140 9.30 -4.48 -18.56
N ALA A 141 10.56 -4.09 -18.78
CA ALA A 141 11.55 -4.95 -19.45
C ALA A 141 11.82 -6.24 -18.65
N TYR A 142 11.89 -6.15 -17.32
CA TYR A 142 12.06 -7.30 -16.44
C TYR A 142 10.88 -8.27 -16.54
N LEU A 143 9.65 -7.76 -16.50
CA LEU A 143 8.45 -8.59 -16.64
C LEU A 143 8.36 -9.24 -18.03
N GLN A 144 8.75 -8.54 -19.09
CA GLN A 144 8.81 -9.10 -20.43
C GLN A 144 9.80 -10.26 -20.51
N VAL A 145 11.03 -10.07 -20.03
CA VAL A 145 12.04 -11.14 -19.98
C VAL A 145 11.58 -12.30 -19.10
N SER A 146 10.96 -12.03 -17.96
CA SER A 146 10.42 -13.08 -17.05
C SER A 146 9.25 -13.84 -17.68
N GLY A 147 8.40 -13.16 -18.45
CA GLY A 147 7.29 -13.77 -19.18
C GLY A 147 7.76 -14.61 -20.37
N GLU A 148 8.70 -14.10 -21.17
CA GLU A 148 9.33 -14.81 -22.29
C GLU A 148 10.06 -16.08 -21.83
N LYS A 149 10.66 -16.06 -20.63
CA LYS A 149 11.28 -17.25 -19.99
C LYS A 149 10.27 -18.26 -19.44
N ARG A 150 9.01 -17.85 -19.22
CA ARG A 150 7.93 -18.71 -18.71
C ARG A 150 7.11 -19.34 -19.83
N GLY A 151 7.17 -18.75 -21.03
CA GLY A 151 6.57 -19.26 -22.26
C GLY A 151 7.52 -20.09 -23.15
N GLN A 152 8.75 -20.34 -22.68
CA GLN A 152 9.70 -21.31 -23.25
C GLN A 152 9.74 -22.58 -22.41
#